data_AF-A0A821IQW1-F1
#
_entry.id   AF-A0A821IQW1-F1
#
_cell.length_a   1.000
_cell.length_b   1.000
_cell.length_c   1.000
_cell.angle_alpha   90.00
_cell.angle_beta   90.00
_cell.angle_gamma   90.00
#
_symmetry.space_group_name_H-M   'P 1'
#
loop_
_entity.id
_entity.type
_entity.pdbx_description
1 polymer ?
#
loop_
_entity_poly.entity_id
_entity_poly.type
_entity_poly.pdbx_seq_one_letter_code
_entity_poly.pdbx_strand_id
1 'polypeptide(L)'
;MAGYIQPNSSRNNWTALSESAFQMDDCNNQLYHVYESSKTQKPFQAPQVSQTNNCFQTVFVDDAFGNDTSNGTIDHALKTIVGALSLTRRIRAMYGNNVTLCITLRGGTYYFGANATTRSSQIGVVALTSNDSNLIIENYQDERVVLSGGIRLNLQWSVYAKLSNGGTIMKSLVPPEINLDEFNELYIDDRRAIVAKYPNGDPSTQGLYAKQPGFAFDAELWWPSGFNRSKEIHIDEPYRNGTYFSHYQIGLDGGTSVFNPPANFWSTEHPPAGDNYKIPRGVTLKKGALPNMRNWTKPTTGLVHAFHAGYWGSWVFEIASVHPTDRKITFGRGGFQEARGNEKGGAYYVANIFEELDSPNEWFLDKDTRTLYFMPNGTMPNVFVGSQISCLISLSGSSSYEQVNNVLIKGLIFTQTSHTYLHDYMVPSGGDWSVHRGGTIFLTNTTNITITENLFTEIGSNGIAVIDYNQATSITLNEFVWLADSAVIAVGITNGIDGFTVTSQPINTLIQSNIMHETGIYVKQSAPVLIAVSRSVSVIGNLMFNIPRAAVNINDGFYGNHTISWNVMFNTVRETSDHGPINTWDRQPFLTDGRQTGVPSLWQHQSYIHHNLLFNNYNSFQPLEPR
;
A
#
# COMPACT_ATOMS: atom_id res chain seq x y z
N MET A 1 -7.13 3.37 13.55
CA MET A 1 -7.16 4.67 14.25
C MET A 1 -8.21 4.64 15.34
N ALA A 2 -7.77 4.57 16.60
CA ALA A 2 -8.53 5.05 17.75
C ALA A 2 -7.48 5.57 18.74
N GLY A 3 -7.06 6.81 18.50
CA GLY A 3 -5.91 7.43 19.15
C GLY A 3 -5.42 8.62 18.35
N TYR A 4 -6.33 9.48 17.89
CA TYR A 4 -6.01 10.75 17.27
C TYR A 4 -6.87 11.83 17.92
N ILE A 5 -6.18 12.89 18.37
CA ILE A 5 -6.65 14.08 19.09
C ILE A 5 -6.71 13.92 20.62
N GLN A 6 -5.62 14.26 21.30
CA GLN A 6 -5.68 14.88 22.63
C GLN A 6 -4.83 16.15 22.69
N PRO A 7 -5.18 17.15 23.52
CA PRO A 7 -4.50 18.44 23.59
C PRO A 7 -3.12 18.33 24.25
N ASN A 8 -2.28 19.33 23.95
CA ASN A 8 -0.86 19.49 24.32
C ASN A 8 -0.49 19.50 25.84
N SER A 9 -1.27 18.94 26.75
CA SER A 9 -1.07 19.10 28.20
C SER A 9 -1.16 17.80 29.03
N SER A 10 -0.52 16.72 28.59
CA SER A 10 -0.35 15.51 29.43
C SER A 10 0.82 14.64 28.96
N ARG A 11 2.03 15.20 28.92
CA ARG A 11 3.25 14.40 29.13
C ARG A 11 3.41 14.22 30.65
N ASN A 12 3.36 12.96 31.11
CA ASN A 12 4.04 12.38 32.28
C ASN A 12 3.16 11.33 32.98
N ASN A 13 3.45 10.04 32.77
CA ASN A 13 3.81 9.09 33.83
C ASN A 13 4.10 7.71 33.22
N TRP A 14 5.37 7.31 33.18
CA TRP A 14 5.87 6.05 32.64
C TRP A 14 5.98 4.93 33.70
N THR A 15 5.12 4.93 34.71
CA THR A 15 5.36 4.14 35.94
C THR A 15 4.18 3.30 36.42
N ALA A 16 3.27 2.91 35.52
CA ALA A 16 2.12 2.06 35.88
C ALA A 16 1.91 0.86 34.92
N LEU A 17 3.00 0.33 34.34
CA LEU A 17 2.96 -0.85 33.45
C LEU A 17 3.94 -1.97 33.89
N SER A 18 4.46 -1.94 35.12
CA SER A 18 5.53 -2.84 35.58
C SER A 18 5.12 -3.89 36.61
N GLU A 19 3.85 -4.26 36.76
CA GLU A 19 3.42 -5.19 37.84
C GLU A 19 2.93 -6.58 37.40
N SER A 20 3.05 -6.99 36.14
CA SER A 20 2.63 -8.35 35.73
C SER A 20 3.77 -9.30 35.33
N ALA A 21 5.02 -8.98 35.70
CA ALA A 21 6.22 -9.70 35.24
C ALA A 21 6.83 -10.72 36.23
N PHE A 22 6.09 -11.19 37.24
CA PHE A 22 6.60 -12.21 38.17
C PHE A 22 5.71 -13.45 38.19
N GLN A 23 6.22 -14.52 37.58
CA GLN A 23 6.17 -15.94 38.02
C GLN A 23 6.14 -16.87 36.80
N MET A 24 7.30 -17.39 36.40
CA MET A 24 7.45 -18.74 35.82
C MET A 24 8.89 -19.19 36.10
N ASP A 25 9.10 -19.64 37.34
CA ASP A 25 10.26 -20.43 37.76
C ASP A 25 9.88 -21.92 37.65
N ASP A 26 10.86 -22.79 37.43
CA ASP A 26 10.76 -24.26 37.24
C ASP A 26 10.29 -24.80 35.88
N CYS A 27 11.24 -24.88 34.94
CA CYS A 27 11.37 -26.01 34.02
C CYS A 27 12.84 -26.20 33.63
N ASN A 28 13.66 -26.55 34.62
CA ASN A 28 15.05 -26.92 34.40
C ASN A 28 15.30 -28.30 35.02
N ASN A 29 15.32 -29.33 34.16
CA ASN A 29 16.15 -30.53 34.28
C ASN A 29 15.63 -31.61 33.33
N GLN A 30 16.28 -31.80 32.18
CA GLN A 30 17.01 -33.04 31.90
C GLN A 30 17.65 -33.08 30.50
N LEU A 31 18.96 -33.36 30.54
CA LEU A 31 19.73 -34.22 29.63
C LEU A 31 20.29 -33.63 28.32
N TYR A 32 21.58 -33.29 28.44
CA TYR A 32 22.61 -33.37 27.41
C TYR A 32 22.54 -34.70 26.62
N HIS A 33 22.50 -34.65 25.29
CA HIS A 33 23.23 -35.57 24.40
C HIS A 33 23.32 -35.02 22.95
N VAL A 34 24.57 -34.93 22.49
CA VAL A 34 25.13 -35.08 21.11
C VAL A 34 24.24 -34.69 19.92
N TYR A 35 24.62 -33.60 19.25
CA TYR A 35 24.10 -33.17 17.95
C TYR A 35 24.63 -34.07 16.81
N GLU A 36 23.77 -34.91 16.23
CA GLU A 36 23.96 -35.46 14.89
C GLU A 36 23.11 -34.68 13.88
N SER A 37 23.70 -34.37 12.72
CA SER A 37 23.06 -33.61 11.64
C SER A 37 21.81 -34.31 11.11
N SER A 38 20.62 -33.75 11.36
CA SER A 38 19.38 -34.30 10.82
C SER A 38 19.24 -33.96 9.33
N LYS A 39 19.25 -35.00 8.49
CA LYS A 39 18.67 -34.98 7.14
C LYS A 39 17.15 -35.03 7.29
N THR A 40 16.47 -33.88 7.23
CA THR A 40 15.04 -33.84 6.96
C THR A 40 14.71 -32.76 5.94
N GLN A 41 14.70 -33.14 4.66
CA GLN A 41 13.86 -32.47 3.66
C GLN A 41 12.41 -32.80 4.01
N LYS A 42 11.76 -31.96 4.82
CA LYS A 42 10.30 -31.88 4.79
C LYS A 42 9.96 -30.76 3.80
N PRO A 43 9.45 -31.06 2.58
CA PRO A 43 8.83 -30.02 1.78
C PRO A 43 7.69 -29.43 2.61
N PHE A 44 7.63 -28.10 2.68
CA PHE A 44 6.51 -27.39 3.25
C PHE A 44 5.23 -27.88 2.53
N GLN A 45 4.36 -28.57 3.26
CA GLN A 45 3.00 -28.81 2.79
C GLN A 45 2.29 -27.48 2.91
N ALA A 46 2.02 -26.84 1.77
CA ALA A 46 1.04 -25.77 1.73
C ALA A 46 -0.21 -26.25 2.49
N PRO A 47 -0.83 -25.41 3.35
CA PRO A 47 -2.11 -25.74 3.94
C PRO A 47 -3.01 -26.22 2.80
N GLN A 48 -3.45 -27.48 2.86
CA GLN A 48 -4.55 -27.90 2.03
C GLN A 48 -5.67 -26.89 2.30
N VAL A 49 -6.22 -26.26 1.27
CA VAL A 49 -7.44 -25.44 1.40
C VAL A 49 -8.57 -26.43 1.71
N SER A 50 -8.58 -26.91 2.94
CA SER A 50 -9.59 -27.81 3.50
C SER A 50 -10.58 -26.95 4.25
N GLN A 51 -11.39 -26.20 3.52
CA GLN A 51 -12.74 -25.92 4.01
C GLN A 51 -13.68 -26.65 3.07
N THR A 52 -14.17 -27.78 3.54
CA THR A 52 -15.46 -28.29 3.10
C THR A 52 -16.50 -27.21 3.45
N ASN A 53 -16.97 -26.53 2.40
CA ASN A 53 -17.91 -25.42 2.37
C ASN A 53 -19.29 -25.75 2.97
N ASN A 54 -19.39 -25.94 4.28
CA ASN A 54 -20.69 -26.05 4.94
C ASN A 54 -21.01 -24.75 5.67
N CYS A 55 -21.57 -23.80 4.92
CA CYS A 55 -22.24 -22.63 5.48
C CYS A 55 -23.38 -23.11 6.38
N PHE A 56 -23.38 -22.73 7.66
CA PHE A 56 -24.53 -22.95 8.54
C PHE A 56 -25.76 -22.22 7.99
N GLN A 57 -25.53 -20.99 7.53
CA GLN A 57 -26.52 -20.19 6.82
C GLN A 57 -25.83 -19.27 5.83
N THR A 58 -26.46 -19.10 4.66
CA THR A 58 -26.04 -18.16 3.62
C THR A 58 -26.98 -16.96 3.59
N VAL A 59 -26.40 -15.77 3.54
CA VAL A 59 -27.07 -14.47 3.40
C VAL A 59 -26.74 -13.93 2.01
N PHE A 60 -27.75 -13.66 1.20
CA PHE A 60 -27.58 -13.14 -0.16
C PHE A 60 -27.64 -11.62 -0.18
N VAL A 61 -26.80 -11.01 -1.03
CA VAL A 61 -26.77 -9.56 -1.27
C VAL A 61 -26.90 -9.28 -2.76
N ASP A 62 -27.80 -8.37 -3.13
CA ASP A 62 -28.04 -7.93 -4.50
C ASP A 62 -28.21 -6.40 -4.51
N ASP A 63 -27.28 -5.66 -5.12
CA ASP A 63 -27.35 -4.19 -5.15
C ASP A 63 -28.58 -3.66 -5.90
N ALA A 64 -28.96 -4.35 -6.97
CA ALA A 64 -30.00 -3.91 -7.89
C ALA A 64 -31.40 -4.21 -7.34
N PHE A 65 -31.60 -5.40 -6.77
CA PHE A 65 -32.92 -5.91 -6.38
C PHE A 65 -33.09 -6.13 -4.87
N GLY A 66 -32.01 -6.04 -4.09
CA GLY A 66 -32.05 -6.28 -2.65
C GLY A 66 -32.63 -5.12 -1.84
N ASN A 67 -32.96 -5.43 -0.58
CA ASN A 67 -33.41 -4.45 0.42
C ASN A 67 -32.84 -4.84 1.79
N ASP A 68 -32.20 -3.90 2.50
CA ASP A 68 -31.57 -4.17 3.80
C ASP A 68 -32.54 -4.51 4.94
N THR A 69 -33.86 -4.38 4.70
CA THR A 69 -34.89 -4.89 5.61
C THR A 69 -35.29 -6.34 5.33
N SER A 70 -34.77 -6.97 4.27
CA SER A 70 -35.08 -8.34 3.88
C SER A 70 -34.45 -9.38 4.82
N ASN A 71 -34.86 -10.65 4.67
CA ASN A 71 -34.34 -11.75 5.49
C ASN A 71 -33.04 -12.37 4.93
N GLY A 72 -32.51 -11.88 3.80
CA GLY A 72 -31.25 -12.33 3.22
C GLY A 72 -31.31 -13.68 2.51
N THR A 73 -32.51 -14.15 2.14
CA THR A 73 -32.67 -15.32 1.26
C THR A 73 -32.37 -14.95 -0.19
N ILE A 74 -32.18 -15.93 -1.08
CA ILE A 74 -31.91 -15.64 -2.49
C ILE A 74 -33.04 -14.85 -3.17
N ASP A 75 -34.30 -15.16 -2.83
CA ASP A 75 -35.48 -14.46 -3.37
C ASP A 75 -35.73 -13.10 -2.70
N HIS A 76 -35.18 -12.89 -1.49
CA HIS A 76 -35.31 -11.66 -0.72
C HIS A 76 -33.93 -11.26 -0.18
N ALA A 77 -33.04 -10.93 -1.10
CA ALA A 77 -31.66 -10.56 -0.78
C ALA A 77 -31.61 -9.22 -0.04
N LEU A 78 -30.52 -9.02 0.72
CA LEU A 78 -30.16 -7.71 1.26
C LEU A 78 -29.60 -6.83 0.16
N LYS A 79 -29.63 -5.51 0.35
CA LYS A 79 -29.09 -4.58 -0.65
C LYS A 79 -27.58 -4.40 -0.51
N THR A 80 -27.10 -4.31 0.73
CA THR A 80 -25.71 -3.96 1.02
C THR A 80 -24.98 -5.05 1.81
N ILE A 81 -23.66 -5.10 1.64
CA ILE A 81 -22.78 -5.99 2.41
C ILE A 81 -22.82 -5.62 3.90
N VAL A 82 -22.97 -4.33 4.23
CA VAL A 82 -23.11 -3.85 5.61
C VAL A 82 -24.42 -4.34 6.24
N GLY A 83 -25.51 -4.34 5.46
CA GLY A 83 -26.77 -4.98 5.85
C GLY A 83 -26.58 -6.47 6.14
N ALA A 84 -25.83 -7.18 5.28
CA ALA A 84 -25.51 -8.59 5.45
C ALA A 84 -24.67 -8.87 6.69
N LEU A 85 -23.62 -8.09 6.96
CA LEU A 85 -22.85 -8.16 8.20
C LEU A 85 -23.74 -7.94 9.43
N SER A 86 -24.66 -6.98 9.35
CA SER A 86 -25.61 -6.73 10.44
C SER A 86 -26.53 -7.93 10.69
N LEU A 87 -26.96 -8.63 9.64
CA LEU A 87 -27.77 -9.85 9.76
C LEU A 87 -26.95 -11.02 10.29
N THR A 88 -25.73 -11.26 9.77
CA THR A 88 -24.87 -12.36 10.24
C THR A 88 -24.48 -12.19 11.71
N ARG A 89 -24.22 -10.96 12.17
CA ARG A 89 -24.00 -10.66 13.60
C ARG A 89 -25.21 -11.00 14.47
N ARG A 90 -26.45 -10.75 14.00
CA ARG A 90 -27.67 -11.16 14.71
C ARG A 90 -27.81 -12.68 14.76
N ILE A 91 -27.54 -13.38 13.65
CA ILE A 91 -27.55 -14.85 13.59
C ILE A 91 -26.52 -15.40 14.59
N ARG A 92 -25.32 -14.83 14.62
CA ARG A 92 -24.25 -15.23 15.54
C ARG A 92 -24.64 -15.02 17.01
N ALA A 93 -25.34 -13.94 17.34
CA ALA A 93 -25.87 -13.71 18.69
C ALA A 93 -26.90 -14.79 19.13
N MET A 94 -27.57 -15.46 18.20
CA MET A 94 -28.54 -16.52 18.48
C MET A 94 -27.90 -17.92 18.53
N TYR A 95 -26.94 -18.21 17.66
CA TYR A 95 -26.39 -19.56 17.45
C TYR A 95 -24.93 -19.73 17.93
N GLY A 96 -24.30 -18.66 18.42
CA GLY A 96 -22.92 -18.65 18.92
C GLY A 96 -21.86 -18.40 17.85
N ASN A 97 -20.62 -18.19 18.29
CA ASN A 97 -19.52 -17.77 17.41
C ASN A 97 -18.89 -18.89 16.56
N ASN A 98 -19.19 -20.16 16.87
CA ASN A 98 -18.56 -21.32 16.23
C ASN A 98 -19.17 -21.69 14.87
N VAL A 99 -20.31 -21.09 14.49
CA VAL A 99 -20.93 -21.36 13.19
C VAL A 99 -20.24 -20.55 12.08
N THR A 100 -20.00 -21.20 10.95
CA THR A 100 -19.56 -20.53 9.71
C THR A 100 -20.76 -19.95 9.00
N LEU A 101 -20.76 -18.63 8.81
CA LEU A 101 -21.78 -17.92 8.04
C LEU A 101 -21.21 -17.52 6.68
N CYS A 102 -22.08 -17.39 5.69
CA CYS A 102 -21.69 -17.02 4.34
C CYS A 102 -22.48 -15.79 3.89
N ILE A 103 -21.78 -14.84 3.27
CA ILE A 103 -22.35 -13.71 2.56
C ILE A 103 -22.05 -13.93 1.08
N THR A 104 -23.09 -14.22 0.29
CA THR A 104 -22.96 -14.50 -1.13
C THR A 104 -23.52 -13.34 -1.95
N LEU A 105 -22.67 -12.75 -2.78
CA LEU A 105 -22.95 -11.54 -3.55
C LEU A 105 -23.45 -11.91 -4.96
N ARG A 106 -24.56 -11.32 -5.38
CA ARG A 106 -25.10 -11.43 -6.75
C ARG A 106 -24.30 -10.57 -7.72
N GLY A 107 -24.28 -10.95 -9.00
CA GLY A 107 -23.55 -10.25 -10.04
C GLY A 107 -23.97 -8.80 -10.18
N GLY A 108 -22.99 -7.90 -10.29
CA GLY A 108 -23.22 -6.47 -10.34
C GLY A 108 -22.02 -5.64 -9.91
N THR A 109 -22.19 -4.31 -9.92
CA THR A 109 -21.19 -3.36 -9.43
C THR A 109 -21.72 -2.64 -8.20
N TYR A 110 -21.08 -2.91 -7.07
CA TYR A 110 -21.37 -2.31 -5.77
C TYR A 110 -20.48 -1.08 -5.60
N TYR A 111 -21.08 0.11 -5.75
CA TYR A 111 -20.39 1.39 -5.54
C TYR A 111 -20.45 1.80 -4.07
N PHE A 112 -19.32 1.77 -3.37
CA PHE A 112 -19.28 2.16 -1.96
C PHE A 112 -19.25 3.67 -1.72
N GLY A 113 -18.89 4.48 -2.74
CA GLY A 113 -18.78 5.94 -2.62
C GLY A 113 -20.10 6.67 -2.33
N ALA A 114 -21.25 6.05 -2.60
CA ALA A 114 -22.56 6.70 -2.44
C ALA A 114 -23.04 6.86 -0.98
N ASN A 115 -22.48 6.09 -0.05
CA ASN A 115 -22.94 6.04 1.36
C ASN A 115 -21.81 6.09 2.39
N ALA A 116 -20.58 6.42 1.97
CA ALA A 116 -19.45 6.56 2.88
C ALA A 116 -19.64 7.80 3.76
N THR A 117 -20.32 7.67 4.90
CA THR A 117 -20.26 8.69 5.93
C THR A 117 -18.82 8.75 6.44
N THR A 118 -18.10 9.83 6.13
CA THR A 118 -16.72 10.16 6.57
C THR A 118 -16.56 10.30 8.09
N ARG A 119 -17.54 9.84 8.87
CA ARG A 119 -17.62 9.95 10.33
C ARG A 119 -17.31 8.64 11.07
N SER A 120 -17.06 7.54 10.36
CA SER A 120 -16.67 6.29 11.02
C SER A 120 -15.18 6.30 11.31
N SER A 121 -14.80 6.08 12.57
CA SER A 121 -13.42 5.79 13.00
C SER A 121 -12.91 4.43 12.49
N GLN A 122 -13.74 3.69 11.75
CA GLN A 122 -13.42 2.40 11.15
C GLN A 122 -12.65 2.61 9.84
N ILE A 123 -11.59 1.83 9.68
CA ILE A 123 -10.84 1.77 8.42
C ILE A 123 -11.71 0.99 7.43
N GLY A 124 -11.94 1.51 6.23
CA GLY A 124 -12.69 0.84 5.17
C GLY A 124 -14.22 0.76 5.34
N VAL A 125 -14.91 0.42 4.25
CA VAL A 125 -16.40 0.45 4.19
C VAL A 125 -17.01 -0.84 4.74
N VAL A 126 -16.45 -1.98 4.37
CA VAL A 126 -16.83 -3.28 4.89
C VAL A 126 -15.88 -3.62 6.05
N ALA A 127 -16.24 -3.17 7.26
CA ALA A 127 -15.42 -3.32 8.45
C ALA A 127 -15.81 -4.58 9.26
N LEU A 128 -14.95 -5.60 9.18
CA LEU A 128 -15.04 -6.84 9.93
C LEU A 128 -14.26 -6.71 11.24
N THR A 129 -14.89 -7.13 12.33
CA THR A 129 -14.29 -7.19 13.66
C THR A 129 -14.27 -8.63 14.17
N SER A 130 -13.83 -8.86 15.41
CA SER A 130 -13.83 -10.20 16.01
C SER A 130 -15.21 -10.87 15.99
N ASN A 131 -16.30 -10.08 15.95
CA ASN A 131 -17.69 -10.55 15.80
C ASN A 131 -18.01 -11.14 14.42
N ASP A 132 -17.13 -10.96 13.43
CA ASP A 132 -17.29 -11.43 12.05
C ASP A 132 -16.35 -12.59 11.71
N SER A 133 -15.81 -13.26 12.73
CA SER A 133 -14.99 -14.48 12.59
C SER A 133 -15.83 -15.67 12.08
N ASN A 134 -15.24 -16.68 11.45
CA ASN A 134 -15.95 -17.78 10.80
C ASN A 134 -16.96 -17.26 9.75
N LEU A 135 -16.44 -16.55 8.75
CA LEU A 135 -17.22 -15.88 7.73
C LEU A 135 -16.64 -16.11 6.33
N ILE A 136 -17.49 -16.44 5.37
CA ILE A 136 -17.16 -16.49 3.95
C ILE A 136 -17.85 -15.31 3.26
N ILE A 137 -17.10 -14.57 2.45
CA ILE A 137 -17.64 -13.54 1.54
C ILE A 137 -17.23 -13.94 0.13
N GLU A 138 -18.21 -14.26 -0.71
CA GLU A 138 -17.96 -14.77 -2.05
C GLU A 138 -18.99 -14.28 -3.08
N ASN A 139 -18.65 -14.39 -4.36
CA ASN A 139 -19.60 -14.22 -5.44
C ASN A 139 -20.54 -15.44 -5.55
N TYR A 140 -21.73 -15.24 -6.11
CA TYR A 140 -22.65 -16.33 -6.40
C TYR A 140 -22.17 -17.11 -7.63
N GLN A 141 -21.68 -18.33 -7.44
CA GLN A 141 -21.19 -19.19 -8.53
C GLN A 141 -20.10 -18.46 -9.35
N ASP A 142 -20.32 -18.27 -10.65
CA ASP A 142 -19.40 -17.58 -11.56
C ASP A 142 -19.87 -16.15 -11.89
N GLU A 143 -20.81 -15.60 -11.11
CA GLU A 143 -21.30 -14.25 -11.33
C GLU A 143 -20.20 -13.22 -11.08
N ARG A 144 -20.11 -12.23 -11.98
CA ARG A 144 -19.12 -11.16 -11.88
C ARG A 144 -19.55 -10.14 -10.85
N VAL A 145 -18.84 -10.08 -9.72
CA VAL A 145 -19.08 -9.13 -8.62
C VAL A 145 -17.95 -8.11 -8.55
N VAL A 146 -18.29 -6.83 -8.74
CA VAL A 146 -17.35 -5.71 -8.68
C VAL A 146 -17.62 -4.88 -7.44
N LEU A 147 -16.62 -4.72 -6.58
CA LEU A 147 -16.60 -3.79 -5.47
C LEU A 147 -15.78 -2.55 -5.87
N SER A 148 -16.47 -1.44 -6.10
CA SER A 148 -15.87 -0.19 -6.54
C SER A 148 -15.72 0.78 -5.37
N GLY A 149 -14.52 1.32 -5.20
CA GLY A 149 -14.22 2.42 -4.28
C GLY A 149 -14.70 3.79 -4.76
N GLY A 150 -15.31 3.83 -5.94
CA GLY A 150 -15.82 5.05 -6.54
C GLY A 150 -17.34 5.18 -6.48
N ILE A 151 -17.81 6.17 -7.21
CA ILE A 151 -19.22 6.46 -7.44
C ILE A 151 -19.43 6.87 -8.89
N ARG A 152 -20.46 6.30 -9.52
CA ARG A 152 -20.86 6.66 -10.88
C ARG A 152 -21.36 8.10 -10.91
N LEU A 153 -20.81 8.90 -11.80
CA LEU A 153 -21.14 10.32 -11.95
C LEU A 153 -22.23 10.48 -13.02
N ASN A 154 -23.35 11.10 -12.63
CA ASN A 154 -24.38 11.53 -13.58
C ASN A 154 -24.04 12.93 -14.11
N LEU A 155 -23.30 12.98 -15.21
CA LEU A 155 -22.73 14.21 -15.77
C LEU A 155 -23.53 14.70 -16.97
N GLN A 156 -23.69 16.02 -17.06
CA GLN A 156 -24.34 16.71 -18.18
C GLN A 156 -23.30 17.56 -18.89
N TRP A 157 -22.68 16.95 -19.90
CA TRP A 157 -21.55 17.55 -20.61
C TRP A 157 -21.96 18.68 -21.53
N SER A 158 -21.18 19.76 -21.51
CA SER A 158 -21.27 20.88 -22.44
C SER A 158 -19.88 21.28 -22.92
N VAL A 159 -19.79 21.88 -24.11
CA VAL A 159 -18.51 22.37 -24.63
C VAL A 159 -18.03 23.52 -23.74
N TYR A 160 -16.80 23.41 -23.22
CA TYR A 160 -16.12 24.52 -22.56
C TYR A 160 -15.31 25.33 -23.56
N ALA A 161 -14.41 24.68 -24.30
CA ALA A 161 -13.52 25.34 -25.26
C ALA A 161 -13.15 24.41 -26.42
N LYS A 162 -12.82 24.99 -27.58
CA LYS A 162 -12.19 24.31 -28.70
C LYS A 162 -10.75 24.80 -28.81
N LEU A 163 -9.80 23.88 -28.76
CA LEU A 163 -8.37 24.15 -28.81
C LEU A 163 -7.89 24.26 -30.26
N SER A 164 -6.79 24.99 -30.47
CA SER A 164 -6.18 25.17 -31.80
C SER A 164 -5.63 23.87 -32.40
N ASN A 165 -5.33 22.87 -31.56
CA ASN A 165 -4.90 21.53 -31.97
C ASN A 165 -6.06 20.63 -32.45
N GLY A 166 -7.30 21.17 -32.51
CA GLY A 166 -8.50 20.42 -32.89
C GLY A 166 -9.21 19.73 -31.73
N GLY A 167 -8.63 19.75 -30.53
CA GLY A 167 -9.23 19.24 -29.30
C GLY A 167 -10.46 20.02 -28.86
N THR A 168 -11.38 19.36 -28.15
CA THR A 168 -12.51 20.04 -27.49
C THR A 168 -12.49 19.68 -26.02
N ILE A 169 -12.40 20.69 -25.15
CA ILE A 169 -12.56 20.51 -23.71
C ILE A 169 -14.06 20.56 -23.41
N MET A 170 -14.54 19.52 -22.75
CA MET A 170 -15.90 19.39 -22.25
C MET A 170 -15.91 19.72 -20.76
N LYS A 171 -17.04 20.20 -20.25
CA LYS A 171 -17.26 20.41 -18.82
C LYS A 171 -18.62 19.88 -18.35
N SER A 172 -18.68 19.46 -17.10
CA SER A 172 -19.91 19.16 -16.37
C SER A 172 -19.75 19.55 -14.90
N LEU A 173 -20.84 19.89 -14.23
CA LEU A 173 -20.84 19.99 -12.77
C LEU A 173 -20.79 18.59 -12.15
N VAL A 174 -20.02 18.45 -11.08
CA VAL A 174 -20.00 17.26 -10.24
C VAL A 174 -21.16 17.33 -9.24
N PRO A 175 -21.96 16.26 -9.08
CA PRO A 175 -23.08 16.24 -8.16
C PRO A 175 -22.69 16.65 -6.72
N PRO A 176 -23.56 17.35 -5.96
CA PRO A 176 -23.24 17.87 -4.64
C PRO A 176 -22.92 16.79 -3.58
N GLU A 177 -23.46 15.59 -3.75
CA GLU A 177 -23.24 14.44 -2.87
C GLU A 177 -21.82 13.86 -2.93
N ILE A 178 -21.04 14.19 -3.97
CA ILE A 178 -19.67 13.71 -4.14
C ILE A 178 -18.73 14.48 -3.21
N ASN A 179 -17.94 13.77 -2.42
CA ASN A 179 -16.87 14.38 -1.65
C ASN A 179 -15.69 14.71 -2.57
N LEU A 180 -15.44 16.00 -2.78
CA LEU A 180 -14.38 16.46 -3.68
C LEU A 180 -12.98 16.33 -3.06
N ASP A 181 -12.86 16.20 -1.75
CA ASP A 181 -11.56 16.01 -1.09
C ASP A 181 -11.04 14.58 -1.35
N GLU A 182 -11.94 13.60 -1.40
CA GLU A 182 -11.63 12.19 -1.68
C GLU A 182 -11.65 11.84 -3.18
N PHE A 183 -12.26 12.68 -4.02
CA PHE A 183 -12.26 12.55 -5.47
C PHE A 183 -10.91 13.02 -6.03
N ASN A 184 -10.01 12.05 -6.20
CA ASN A 184 -8.64 12.28 -6.62
C ASN A 184 -8.21 11.42 -7.81
N GLU A 185 -9.04 10.45 -8.20
CA GLU A 185 -8.92 9.66 -9.42
C GLU A 185 -10.25 9.66 -10.19
N LEU A 186 -10.17 9.78 -11.51
CA LEU A 186 -11.31 9.59 -12.42
C LEU A 186 -11.12 8.30 -13.20
N TYR A 187 -12.18 7.52 -13.32
CA TYR A 187 -12.22 6.33 -14.15
C TYR A 187 -13.27 6.50 -15.25
N ILE A 188 -12.89 6.12 -16.46
CA ILE A 188 -13.69 6.24 -17.66
C ILE A 188 -13.77 4.87 -18.32
N ASP A 189 -14.99 4.35 -18.50
CA ASP A 189 -15.24 3.02 -19.06
C ASP A 189 -14.32 1.94 -18.43
N ASP A 190 -14.29 1.93 -17.09
CA ASP A 190 -13.51 1.03 -16.22
C ASP A 190 -11.97 1.16 -16.30
N ARG A 191 -11.44 2.25 -16.89
CA ARG A 191 -10.00 2.52 -16.93
C ARG A 191 -9.64 3.81 -16.22
N ARG A 192 -8.46 3.88 -15.59
CA ARG A 192 -7.96 5.12 -15.01
C ARG A 192 -7.77 6.18 -16.11
N ALA A 193 -8.34 7.36 -15.90
CA ALA A 193 -8.19 8.50 -16.80
C ALA A 193 -6.89 9.26 -16.51
N ILE A 194 -6.37 9.97 -17.51
CA ILE A 194 -5.10 10.68 -17.39
C ILE A 194 -5.38 12.04 -16.74
N VAL A 195 -4.85 12.30 -15.55
CA VAL A 195 -4.92 13.67 -15.00
C VAL A 195 -4.14 14.61 -15.91
N ALA A 196 -4.67 15.80 -16.17
CA ALA A 196 -4.00 16.85 -16.96
C ALA A 196 -2.55 17.03 -16.48
N LYS A 197 -1.58 16.77 -17.35
CA LYS A 197 -0.17 16.76 -16.96
C LYS A 197 0.78 17.12 -18.09
N TYR A 198 1.92 17.68 -17.71
CA TYR A 198 3.01 17.95 -18.62
C TYR A 198 4.35 17.35 -18.13
N PRO A 199 5.13 16.70 -19.01
CA PRO A 199 4.77 16.37 -20.39
C PRO A 199 3.62 15.36 -20.48
N ASN A 200 2.84 15.47 -21.54
CA ASN A 200 1.69 14.62 -21.79
C ASN A 200 2.14 13.15 -21.87
N GLY A 201 1.37 12.25 -21.29
CA GLY A 201 1.61 10.82 -21.32
C GLY A 201 0.94 10.10 -20.17
N ASP A 202 0.48 8.88 -20.44
CA ASP A 202 -0.26 8.06 -19.48
C ASP A 202 0.70 7.35 -18.52
N PRO A 203 0.74 7.70 -17.22
CA PRO A 203 1.66 7.07 -16.27
C PRO A 203 1.38 5.57 -16.04
N SER A 204 0.19 5.09 -16.40
CA SER A 204 -0.16 3.67 -16.29
C SER A 204 0.52 2.87 -17.39
N THR A 205 0.38 3.30 -18.65
CA THR A 205 0.88 2.55 -19.81
C THR A 205 2.26 2.99 -20.31
N GLN A 206 2.72 4.18 -19.90
CA GLN A 206 3.98 4.79 -20.31
C GLN A 206 4.85 5.02 -19.06
N GLY A 207 5.87 4.18 -18.90
CA GLY A 207 6.87 4.31 -17.83
C GLY A 207 8.11 5.07 -18.28
N LEU A 208 9.02 5.31 -17.33
CA LEU A 208 10.37 5.78 -17.64
C LEU A 208 11.02 4.83 -18.68
N TYR A 209 11.63 5.42 -19.72
CA TYR A 209 12.22 4.75 -20.90
C TYR A 209 11.24 4.27 -22.00
N ALA A 210 9.93 4.52 -21.87
CA ALA A 210 9.06 4.45 -23.04
C ALA A 210 9.46 5.49 -24.11
N LYS A 211 9.07 5.27 -25.37
CA LYS A 211 9.35 6.21 -26.48
C LYS A 211 8.83 7.62 -26.21
N GLN A 212 7.68 7.71 -25.54
CA GLN A 212 7.07 8.95 -25.05
C GLN A 212 6.74 8.71 -23.59
N PRO A 213 7.69 8.98 -22.67
CA PRO A 213 7.57 8.55 -21.29
C PRO A 213 6.66 9.47 -20.47
N GLY A 214 6.32 10.67 -20.97
CA GLY A 214 5.56 11.65 -20.20
C GLY A 214 6.35 12.23 -19.02
N PHE A 215 7.68 12.22 -19.10
CA PHE A 215 8.61 12.81 -18.13
C PHE A 215 9.55 13.82 -18.79
N ALA A 216 9.87 14.88 -18.07
CA ALA A 216 10.84 15.91 -18.43
C ALA A 216 12.21 15.66 -17.79
N PHE A 217 13.27 16.06 -18.49
CA PHE A 217 14.68 15.97 -18.06
C PHE A 217 15.36 17.36 -18.02
N ASP A 218 14.53 18.39 -17.86
CA ASP A 218 14.89 19.79 -18.04
C ASP A 218 14.93 20.57 -16.71
N ALA A 219 15.06 19.87 -15.58
CA ALA A 219 15.47 20.47 -14.32
C ALA A 219 16.89 21.07 -14.48
N GLU A 220 17.06 22.33 -14.10
CA GLU A 220 18.35 23.04 -14.08
C GLU A 220 19.01 22.86 -12.72
N LEU A 221 18.26 23.05 -11.64
CA LEU A 221 18.75 22.92 -10.27
C LEU A 221 17.63 22.51 -9.32
N TRP A 222 17.81 21.39 -8.63
CA TRP A 222 16.99 21.03 -7.47
C TRP A 222 17.49 21.77 -6.24
N TRP A 223 16.58 22.35 -5.47
CA TRP A 223 16.96 23.14 -4.30
C TRP A 223 17.01 22.25 -3.07
N PRO A 224 18.14 22.20 -2.36
CA PRO A 224 18.22 21.43 -1.13
C PRO A 224 17.23 21.97 -0.10
N SER A 225 16.65 21.08 0.71
CA SER A 225 15.89 21.45 1.90
C SER A 225 16.81 22.03 2.97
N GLY A 226 16.20 22.75 3.93
CA GLY A 226 16.87 22.99 5.21
C GLY A 226 17.11 21.68 5.95
N PHE A 227 18.15 21.67 6.78
CA PHE A 227 18.43 20.55 7.67
C PHE A 227 17.70 20.77 8.99
N ASN A 228 16.73 19.89 9.29
CA ASN A 228 16.16 19.80 10.62
C ASN A 228 16.86 18.66 11.36
N ARG A 229 17.64 19.00 12.39
CA ARG A 229 18.36 18.00 13.17
C ARG A 229 17.36 17.08 13.86
N SER A 230 17.41 15.80 13.52
CA SER A 230 16.70 14.74 14.23
C SER A 230 17.46 14.40 15.51
N LYS A 231 16.73 13.91 16.51
CA LYS A 231 17.32 13.23 17.67
C LYS A 231 17.61 11.80 17.28
N GLU A 232 18.57 11.18 17.94
CA GLU A 232 18.92 9.78 17.72
C GLU A 232 18.68 8.99 18.99
N ILE A 233 18.02 7.84 18.84
CA ILE A 233 18.15 6.74 19.79
C ILE A 233 19.22 5.83 19.21
N HIS A 234 20.31 5.63 19.95
CA HIS A 234 21.37 4.70 19.64
C HIS A 234 21.44 3.67 20.78
N ILE A 235 21.47 2.38 20.44
CA ILE A 235 21.55 1.31 21.43
C ILE A 235 22.94 0.70 21.38
N ASP A 236 23.73 0.98 22.41
CA ASP A 236 25.09 0.47 22.58
C ASP A 236 25.08 -1.05 22.84
N GLU A 237 24.16 -1.52 23.69
CA GLU A 237 23.99 -2.95 24.00
C GLU A 237 22.50 -3.33 24.13
N PRO A 238 22.09 -4.53 23.65
CA PRO A 238 22.92 -5.51 22.95
C PRO A 238 23.20 -5.12 21.49
N TYR A 239 24.34 -5.55 20.94
CA TYR A 239 24.74 -5.28 19.54
C TYR A 239 25.25 -6.55 18.82
N ARG A 240 25.24 -6.53 17.49
CA ARG A 240 25.69 -7.64 16.63
C ARG A 240 27.16 -7.47 16.26
N ASN A 241 28.04 -8.20 16.96
CA ASN A 241 29.49 -8.14 16.68
C ASN A 241 29.84 -8.74 15.30
N GLY A 242 30.80 -8.13 14.60
CA GLY A 242 31.32 -8.61 13.32
C GLY A 242 30.50 -8.26 12.09
N THR A 243 29.47 -7.40 12.22
CA THR A 243 28.68 -6.88 11.09
C THR A 243 28.94 -5.39 10.86
N TYR A 244 28.75 -4.95 9.61
CA TYR A 244 28.89 -3.53 9.25
C TYR A 244 27.84 -2.66 9.97
N PHE A 245 26.60 -3.14 9.99
CA PHE A 245 25.52 -2.56 10.77
C PHE A 245 25.35 -3.34 12.08
N SER A 246 26.12 -2.94 13.09
CA SER A 246 26.22 -3.68 14.36
C SER A 246 25.25 -3.22 15.44
N HIS A 247 24.83 -1.95 15.42
CA HIS A 247 24.01 -1.34 16.46
C HIS A 247 22.63 -0.96 15.94
N TYR A 248 21.63 -0.99 16.82
CA TYR A 248 20.31 -0.43 16.51
C TYR A 248 20.36 1.08 16.68
N GLN A 249 19.79 1.79 15.70
CA GLN A 249 19.64 3.24 15.78
C GLN A 249 18.37 3.69 15.07
N ILE A 250 17.79 4.79 15.54
CA ILE A 250 16.64 5.40 14.88
C ILE A 250 16.59 6.91 15.13
N GLY A 251 16.29 7.64 14.06
CA GLY A 251 16.04 9.07 14.11
C GLY A 251 14.63 9.38 14.58
N LEU A 252 14.46 10.43 15.39
CA LEU A 252 13.19 10.94 15.89
C LEU A 252 13.09 12.46 15.73
N ASP A 253 11.88 12.97 15.52
CA ASP A 253 11.60 14.39 15.28
C ASP A 253 12.43 14.98 14.10
N GLY A 254 12.38 16.30 13.92
CA GLY A 254 13.24 16.98 12.95
C GLY A 254 12.94 16.57 11.51
N GLY A 255 13.94 16.03 10.80
CA GLY A 255 13.82 15.57 9.41
C GLY A 255 12.84 14.40 9.24
N THR A 256 12.54 13.66 10.32
CA THR A 256 11.60 12.53 10.28
C THR A 256 10.15 12.93 10.39
N SER A 257 9.86 14.21 10.68
CA SER A 257 8.50 14.71 10.94
C SER A 257 7.53 14.57 9.77
N VAL A 258 8.02 14.24 8.57
CA VAL A 258 7.20 13.94 7.39
C VAL A 258 6.61 12.52 7.41
N PHE A 259 7.15 11.63 8.24
CA PHE A 259 6.68 10.26 8.40
C PHE A 259 5.73 10.12 9.59
N ASN A 260 4.93 9.06 9.58
CA ASN A 260 4.05 8.69 10.68
C ASN A 260 4.20 7.20 11.04
N PRO A 261 4.76 6.86 12.22
CA PRO A 261 5.30 7.79 13.23
C PRO A 261 6.51 8.56 12.70
N PRO A 262 6.88 9.71 13.31
CA PRO A 262 8.00 10.55 12.89
C PRO A 262 9.34 9.91 13.27
N ALA A 263 9.66 8.80 12.62
CA ALA A 263 10.84 8.00 12.87
C ALA A 263 11.46 7.52 11.56
N ASN A 264 12.79 7.53 11.46
CA ASN A 264 13.51 7.12 10.26
C ASN A 264 14.95 6.69 10.59
N PHE A 265 15.34 5.50 10.13
CA PHE A 265 16.70 4.97 10.25
C PHE A 265 17.76 5.85 9.57
N TRP A 266 17.44 6.48 8.43
CA TRP A 266 18.36 7.31 7.65
C TRP A 266 18.52 8.73 8.16
N SER A 267 17.76 9.13 9.18
CA SER A 267 17.77 10.50 9.69
C SER A 267 18.15 10.58 11.15
N THR A 268 19.39 10.22 11.47
CA THR A 268 19.95 10.26 12.82
C THR A 268 20.95 11.42 12.99
N GLU A 269 21.46 11.66 14.20
CA GLU A 269 22.55 12.63 14.39
C GLU A 269 23.82 12.17 13.64
N HIS A 270 24.05 10.86 13.61
CA HIS A 270 25.15 10.21 12.91
C HIS A 270 24.62 9.12 11.95
N PRO A 271 24.21 9.47 10.72
CA PRO A 271 23.69 8.50 9.78
C PRO A 271 24.75 7.42 9.45
N PRO A 272 24.35 6.15 9.32
CA PRO A 272 25.30 5.05 9.14
C PRO A 272 26.00 5.11 7.77
N ALA A 273 25.35 5.71 6.79
CA ALA A 273 25.91 6.00 5.48
C ALA A 273 25.13 7.13 4.79
N GLY A 274 25.82 7.96 4.02
CA GLY A 274 25.22 9.09 3.33
C GLY A 274 24.90 10.24 4.27
N ASP A 275 23.95 11.06 3.87
CA ASP A 275 23.44 12.19 4.65
C ASP A 275 22.14 11.82 5.36
N ASN A 276 21.74 12.66 6.31
CA ASN A 276 20.39 12.66 6.84
C ASN A 276 19.33 12.70 5.73
N TYR A 277 18.13 12.20 6.04
CA TYR A 277 16.98 12.31 5.15
C TYR A 277 16.74 13.77 4.73
N LYS A 278 16.87 14.01 3.43
CA LYS A 278 16.68 15.32 2.79
C LYS A 278 15.92 15.11 1.49
N ILE A 279 15.06 16.06 1.17
CA ILE A 279 14.28 16.07 -0.07
C ILE A 279 14.39 17.46 -0.70
N PRO A 280 14.28 17.61 -2.02
CA PRO A 280 14.29 18.94 -2.60
C PRO A 280 13.09 19.75 -2.11
N ARG A 281 13.28 21.05 -1.88
CA ARG A 281 12.19 22.00 -1.54
C ARG A 281 11.60 22.72 -2.75
N GLY A 282 12.11 22.41 -3.93
CA GLY A 282 11.76 23.07 -5.17
C GLY A 282 12.76 22.77 -6.29
N VAL A 283 12.47 23.32 -7.46
CA VAL A 283 13.28 23.15 -8.66
C VAL A 283 13.32 24.43 -9.49
N THR A 284 14.51 24.79 -9.98
CA THR A 284 14.70 25.72 -11.09
C THR A 284 14.72 24.93 -12.39
N LEU A 285 14.00 25.41 -13.40
CA LEU A 285 13.86 24.76 -14.69
C LEU A 285 14.73 25.41 -15.76
N LYS A 286 15.19 24.62 -16.74
CA LYS A 286 15.87 25.13 -17.93
C LYS A 286 14.95 26.03 -18.73
N LYS A 287 15.52 26.94 -19.52
CA LYS A 287 14.73 27.82 -20.41
C LYS A 287 13.92 26.97 -21.41
N GLY A 288 12.62 27.21 -21.47
CA GLY A 288 11.69 26.51 -22.37
C GLY A 288 11.02 25.27 -21.77
N ALA A 289 11.45 24.83 -20.58
CA ALA A 289 10.75 23.83 -19.79
C ALA A 289 9.37 24.33 -19.36
N LEU A 290 8.39 23.41 -19.27
CA LEU A 290 6.99 23.68 -18.90
C LEU A 290 6.42 24.93 -19.62
N PRO A 291 6.15 24.83 -20.93
CA PRO A 291 5.85 25.98 -21.78
C PRO A 291 4.63 26.79 -21.31
N ASN A 292 3.65 26.12 -20.68
CA ASN A 292 2.42 26.75 -20.19
C ASN A 292 2.55 27.32 -18.77
N MET A 293 3.67 27.15 -18.06
CA MET A 293 3.82 27.55 -16.64
C MET A 293 3.53 29.03 -16.38
N ARG A 294 3.75 29.91 -17.36
CA ARG A 294 3.44 31.36 -17.24
C ARG A 294 1.94 31.65 -17.22
N ASN A 295 1.13 30.73 -17.72
CA ASN A 295 -0.31 30.88 -17.85
C ASN A 295 -1.07 30.22 -16.69
N TRP A 296 -0.39 29.47 -15.82
CA TRP A 296 -1.01 28.78 -14.69
C TRP A 296 -1.69 29.77 -13.75
N THR A 297 -3.02 29.69 -13.66
CA THR A 297 -3.82 30.60 -12.83
C THR A 297 -3.92 30.12 -11.38
N LYS A 298 -3.94 28.79 -11.16
CA LYS A 298 -4.01 28.16 -9.83
C LYS A 298 -2.94 27.07 -9.67
N PRO A 299 -1.64 27.43 -9.66
CA PRO A 299 -0.54 26.46 -9.60
C PRO A 299 -0.58 25.56 -8.36
N THR A 300 -1.23 25.99 -7.27
CA THR A 300 -1.32 25.25 -6.01
C THR A 300 -2.22 24.02 -6.06
N THR A 301 -2.97 23.80 -7.15
CA THR A 301 -3.65 22.51 -7.36
C THR A 301 -2.68 21.43 -7.84
N GLY A 302 -1.53 21.84 -8.36
CA GLY A 302 -0.62 20.95 -9.05
C GLY A 302 0.24 20.09 -8.13
N LEU A 303 0.68 18.97 -8.70
CA LEU A 303 1.58 18.01 -8.10
C LEU A 303 2.83 17.86 -8.96
N VAL A 304 3.98 17.68 -8.33
CA VAL A 304 5.24 17.32 -8.99
C VAL A 304 5.58 15.89 -8.64
N HIS A 305 5.56 15.01 -9.64
CA HIS A 305 6.09 13.66 -9.51
C HIS A 305 7.53 13.67 -10.00
N ALA A 306 8.47 13.26 -9.15
CA ALA A 306 9.90 13.33 -9.46
C ALA A 306 10.59 12.03 -9.05
N PHE A 307 11.48 11.52 -9.91
CA PHE A 307 12.38 10.45 -9.53
C PHE A 307 13.42 10.95 -8.52
N HIS A 308 13.86 10.06 -7.65
CA HIS A 308 15.10 10.23 -6.90
C HIS A 308 16.28 10.40 -7.88
N ALA A 309 17.30 11.22 -7.58
CA ALA A 309 18.42 11.47 -8.53
C ALA A 309 19.19 10.21 -8.95
N GLY A 310 19.39 9.26 -8.03
CA GLY A 310 19.91 7.93 -8.31
C GLY A 310 18.88 6.91 -8.82
N TYR A 311 17.66 7.36 -9.13
CA TYR A 311 16.52 6.53 -9.55
C TYR A 311 16.21 5.37 -8.59
N TRP A 312 16.38 5.55 -7.29
CA TRP A 312 16.07 4.54 -6.26
C TRP A 312 14.57 4.43 -5.91
N GLY A 313 13.78 5.36 -6.44
CA GLY A 313 12.39 5.54 -6.11
C GLY A 313 11.87 6.82 -6.74
N SER A 314 10.71 7.26 -6.28
CA SER A 314 10.10 8.53 -6.67
C SER A 314 9.47 9.22 -5.49
N TRP A 315 9.18 10.50 -5.69
CA TRP A 315 8.49 11.36 -4.76
C TRP A 315 7.31 12.02 -5.45
N VAL A 316 6.32 12.37 -4.65
CA VAL A 316 5.24 13.27 -5.04
C VAL A 316 5.24 14.46 -4.10
N PHE A 317 5.16 15.66 -4.68
CA PHE A 317 5.12 16.93 -3.97
C PHE A 317 3.91 17.76 -4.39
N GLU A 318 3.24 18.40 -3.45
CA GLU A 318 2.35 19.52 -3.75
C GLU A 318 3.15 20.72 -4.26
N ILE A 319 2.57 21.53 -5.15
CA ILE A 319 3.13 22.82 -5.54
C ILE A 319 2.69 23.87 -4.51
N ALA A 320 3.66 24.50 -3.83
CA ALA A 320 3.39 25.59 -2.90
C ALA A 320 3.32 26.94 -3.63
N SER A 321 4.25 27.20 -4.57
CA SER A 321 4.24 28.40 -5.39
C SER A 321 5.06 28.23 -6.68
N VAL A 322 4.82 29.12 -7.65
CA VAL A 322 5.61 29.22 -8.87
C VAL A 322 6.09 30.64 -9.09
N HIS A 323 7.30 30.79 -9.64
CA HIS A 323 7.88 32.07 -10.08
C HIS A 323 8.31 31.93 -11.55
N PRO A 324 7.39 32.17 -12.51
CA PRO A 324 7.64 31.84 -13.92
C PRO A 324 8.75 32.66 -14.58
N THR A 325 9.02 33.88 -14.11
CA THR A 325 10.14 34.71 -14.58
C THR A 325 11.49 34.08 -14.24
N ASP A 326 11.58 33.53 -13.03
CA ASP A 326 12.78 32.93 -12.48
C ASP A 326 12.89 31.45 -12.84
N ARG A 327 11.83 30.88 -13.45
CA ARG A 327 11.67 29.47 -13.81
C ARG A 327 11.67 28.54 -12.60
N LYS A 328 10.98 28.93 -11.53
CA LYS A 328 11.05 28.23 -10.25
C LYS A 328 9.70 27.65 -9.83
N ILE A 329 9.73 26.44 -9.29
CA ILE A 329 8.60 25.81 -8.59
C ILE A 329 9.07 25.52 -7.16
N THR A 330 8.28 25.90 -6.17
CA THR A 330 8.52 25.56 -4.76
C THR A 330 7.55 24.47 -4.33
N PHE A 331 8.02 23.56 -3.49
CA PHE A 331 7.27 22.38 -3.07
C PHE A 331 6.64 22.59 -1.70
N GLY A 332 5.42 22.09 -1.55
CA GLY A 332 4.67 21.99 -0.30
C GLY A 332 4.87 20.62 0.35
N ARG A 333 3.78 19.98 0.78
CA ARG A 333 3.82 18.66 1.41
C ARG A 333 4.19 17.58 0.39
N GLY A 334 5.00 16.60 0.81
CA GLY A 334 5.42 15.50 -0.06
C GLY A 334 6.79 14.94 0.28
N GLY A 335 7.33 14.11 -0.63
CA GLY A 335 8.69 13.57 -0.55
C GLY A 335 8.85 12.30 0.29
N PHE A 336 7.86 11.93 1.08
CA PHE A 336 7.91 10.84 2.05
C PHE A 336 7.63 9.44 1.48
N GLN A 337 7.62 9.26 0.16
CA GLN A 337 7.39 7.96 -0.50
C GLN A 337 8.67 7.10 -0.62
N GLU A 338 9.78 7.60 -0.07
CA GLU A 338 11.07 6.92 0.00
C GLU A 338 11.79 7.31 1.31
N ALA A 339 12.57 6.40 1.91
CA ALA A 339 13.06 6.58 3.29
C ALA A 339 14.43 7.26 3.41
N ARG A 340 15.29 7.23 2.39
CA ARG A 340 16.68 7.70 2.48
C ARG A 340 16.86 9.15 2.05
N GLY A 341 16.11 9.60 1.06
CA GLY A 341 16.12 10.96 0.55
C GLY A 341 17.30 11.28 -0.38
N ASN A 342 17.20 12.41 -1.08
CA ASN A 342 18.29 13.10 -1.74
C ASN A 342 17.96 14.59 -1.90
N GLU A 343 18.97 15.45 -1.88
CA GLU A 343 18.79 16.87 -2.20
C GLU A 343 18.47 17.13 -3.68
N LYS A 344 18.69 16.13 -4.55
CA LYS A 344 18.49 16.21 -6.00
C LYS A 344 17.40 15.25 -6.48
N GLY A 345 16.65 15.68 -7.49
CA GLY A 345 15.71 14.84 -8.25
C GLY A 345 16.25 14.44 -9.63
N GLY A 346 15.56 13.50 -10.25
CA GLY A 346 15.76 13.01 -11.61
C GLY A 346 14.70 13.52 -12.57
N ALA A 347 14.22 12.64 -13.46
CA ALA A 347 13.11 12.94 -14.36
C ALA A 347 11.83 13.28 -13.57
N TYR A 348 11.00 14.18 -14.10
CA TYR A 348 9.80 14.63 -13.38
C TYR A 348 8.65 14.98 -14.35
N TYR A 349 7.43 15.10 -13.82
CA TYR A 349 6.31 15.75 -14.52
C TYR A 349 5.48 16.58 -13.53
N VAL A 350 4.70 17.51 -14.06
CA VAL A 350 3.70 18.27 -13.31
C VAL A 350 2.32 17.80 -13.71
N ALA A 351 1.45 17.56 -12.73
CA ALA A 351 0.08 17.10 -12.94
C ALA A 351 -0.93 17.99 -12.20
N ASN A 352 -2.20 17.82 -12.53
CA ASN A 352 -3.34 18.49 -11.90
C ASN A 352 -3.32 20.02 -12.01
N ILE A 353 -3.01 20.51 -13.21
CA ILE A 353 -3.07 21.92 -13.58
C ILE A 353 -4.02 22.07 -14.78
N PHE A 354 -5.00 22.98 -14.68
CA PHE A 354 -6.00 23.16 -15.72
C PHE A 354 -5.40 23.53 -17.08
N GLU A 355 -4.40 24.41 -17.08
CA GLU A 355 -3.74 24.87 -18.30
C GLU A 355 -2.87 23.79 -18.97
N GLU A 356 -2.65 22.64 -18.32
CA GLU A 356 -2.03 21.45 -18.92
C GLU A 356 -3.08 20.43 -19.40
N LEU A 357 -4.38 20.76 -19.37
CA LEU A 357 -5.44 19.97 -20.00
C LEU A 357 -5.45 20.25 -21.51
N ASP A 358 -4.53 19.63 -22.23
CA ASP A 358 -4.31 19.92 -23.66
C ASP A 358 -4.18 18.66 -24.56
N SER A 359 -4.22 17.48 -23.96
CA SER A 359 -4.13 16.18 -24.64
C SER A 359 -5.43 15.38 -24.59
N PRO A 360 -5.72 14.56 -25.61
CA PRO A 360 -6.84 13.63 -25.54
C PRO A 360 -6.78 12.69 -24.33
N ASN A 361 -7.95 12.41 -23.76
CA ASN A 361 -8.21 11.62 -22.57
C ASN A 361 -7.73 12.21 -21.24
N GLU A 362 -7.31 13.47 -21.23
CA GLU A 362 -6.99 14.17 -20.00
C GLU A 362 -8.23 14.73 -19.29
N TRP A 363 -8.15 14.82 -17.97
CA TRP A 363 -9.18 15.43 -17.12
C TRP A 363 -8.60 16.38 -16.08
N PHE A 364 -9.44 17.31 -15.61
CA PHE A 364 -9.13 18.20 -14.49
C PHE A 364 -10.41 18.47 -13.68
N LEU A 365 -10.30 18.49 -12.35
CA LEU A 365 -11.41 18.83 -11.46
C LEU A 365 -11.13 20.16 -10.74
N ASP A 366 -11.91 21.18 -11.07
CA ASP A 366 -11.92 22.43 -10.32
C ASP A 366 -12.82 22.26 -9.09
N LYS A 367 -12.20 22.03 -7.92
CA LYS A 367 -12.92 21.79 -6.67
C LYS A 367 -13.70 23.02 -6.19
N ASP A 368 -13.23 24.23 -6.50
CA ASP A 368 -13.87 25.47 -6.07
C ASP A 368 -15.22 25.67 -6.78
N THR A 369 -15.26 25.36 -8.07
CA THR A 369 -16.47 25.50 -8.89
C THR A 369 -17.25 24.19 -9.03
N ARG A 370 -16.75 23.09 -8.45
CA ARG A 370 -17.23 21.71 -8.64
C ARG A 370 -17.35 21.33 -10.12
N THR A 371 -16.46 21.84 -10.97
CA THR A 371 -16.52 21.59 -12.41
C THR A 371 -15.50 20.53 -12.81
N LEU A 372 -15.98 19.43 -13.37
CA LEU A 372 -15.14 18.43 -14.01
C LEU A 372 -14.95 18.80 -15.48
N TYR A 373 -13.70 18.87 -15.90
CA TYR A 373 -13.28 19.10 -17.28
C TYR A 373 -12.66 17.82 -17.83
N PHE A 374 -12.95 17.53 -19.10
CA PHE A 374 -12.44 16.35 -19.79
C PHE A 374 -12.24 16.65 -21.27
N MET A 375 -11.14 16.17 -21.85
CA MET A 375 -10.86 16.29 -23.28
C MET A 375 -11.01 14.92 -23.96
N PRO A 376 -12.16 14.60 -24.58
CA PRO A 376 -12.33 13.32 -25.26
C PRO A 376 -11.41 13.14 -26.47
N ASN A 377 -10.97 11.90 -26.71
CA ASN A 377 -10.38 11.51 -27.99
C ASN A 377 -11.47 11.16 -29.02
N GLY A 378 -12.17 12.17 -29.53
CA GLY A 378 -13.28 12.00 -30.47
C GLY A 378 -14.64 11.96 -29.77
N THR A 379 -15.30 10.80 -29.75
CA THR A 379 -16.63 10.66 -29.12
C THR A 379 -16.55 10.63 -27.59
N MET A 380 -17.57 11.17 -26.94
CA MET A 380 -17.68 11.13 -25.49
C MET A 380 -17.83 9.70 -24.97
N PRO A 381 -17.08 9.32 -23.92
CA PRO A 381 -17.28 8.07 -23.18
C PRO A 381 -18.64 7.99 -22.49
N ASN A 382 -19.02 6.78 -22.06
CA ASN A 382 -20.35 6.52 -21.52
C ASN A 382 -20.38 6.53 -19.99
N VAL A 383 -19.35 5.99 -19.34
CA VAL A 383 -19.33 5.81 -17.89
C VAL A 383 -18.17 6.59 -17.28
N PHE A 384 -18.51 7.46 -16.32
CA PHE A 384 -17.56 8.19 -15.51
C PHE A 384 -17.75 7.77 -14.05
N VAL A 385 -16.66 7.42 -13.37
CA VAL A 385 -16.64 7.07 -11.95
C VAL A 385 -15.59 7.94 -11.26
N GLY A 386 -15.99 8.67 -10.23
CA GLY A 386 -15.05 9.40 -9.36
C GLY A 386 -14.68 8.55 -8.16
N SER A 387 -13.39 8.48 -7.81
CA SER A 387 -12.94 7.78 -6.60
C SER A 387 -13.49 8.42 -5.33
N GLN A 388 -13.72 7.63 -4.27
CA GLN A 388 -14.15 8.14 -2.96
C GLN A 388 -13.46 7.45 -1.79
N ILE A 389 -12.99 6.21 -1.98
CA ILE A 389 -12.51 5.35 -0.91
C ILE A 389 -11.25 4.63 -1.36
N SER A 390 -10.23 4.59 -0.50
CA SER A 390 -8.99 3.83 -0.73
C SER A 390 -9.05 2.39 -0.17
N CYS A 391 -9.76 2.17 0.95
CA CYS A 391 -9.88 0.87 1.60
C CYS A 391 -11.32 0.32 1.52
N LEU A 392 -11.52 -0.82 0.86
CA LEU A 392 -12.85 -1.39 0.65
C LEU A 392 -13.26 -2.34 1.77
N ILE A 393 -12.35 -3.24 2.18
CA ILE A 393 -12.59 -4.21 3.25
C ILE A 393 -11.50 -4.07 4.29
N SER A 394 -11.88 -3.99 5.56
CA SER A 394 -10.95 -4.10 6.68
C SER A 394 -11.31 -5.26 7.59
N LEU A 395 -10.31 -5.99 8.05
CA LEU A 395 -10.42 -7.00 9.09
C LEU A 395 -9.55 -6.51 10.25
N SER A 396 -10.19 -6.08 11.33
CA SER A 396 -9.51 -5.47 12.47
C SER A 396 -9.98 -6.10 13.77
N GLY A 397 -9.12 -6.96 14.34
CA GLY A 397 -9.26 -7.36 15.74
C GLY A 397 -8.92 -6.19 16.65
N SER A 398 -9.46 -6.16 17.87
CA SER A 398 -9.15 -5.09 18.83
C SER A 398 -7.76 -5.25 19.46
N SER A 399 -7.19 -6.45 19.44
CA SER A 399 -5.84 -6.75 19.91
C SER A 399 -5.36 -8.09 19.33
N SER A 400 -4.08 -8.43 19.57
CA SER A 400 -3.53 -9.75 19.23
C SER A 400 -4.17 -10.90 20.04
N TYR A 401 -5.05 -10.64 21.00
CA TYR A 401 -5.82 -11.65 21.72
C TYR A 401 -7.30 -11.71 21.28
N GLU A 402 -7.81 -10.60 20.75
CA GLU A 402 -9.20 -10.43 20.29
C GLU A 402 -9.23 -10.26 18.77
N GLN A 403 -8.97 -11.35 18.08
CA GLN A 403 -8.64 -11.38 16.65
C GLN A 403 -9.88 -11.59 15.77
N VAL A 404 -9.85 -11.07 14.55
CA VAL A 404 -10.73 -11.60 13.48
C VAL A 404 -10.13 -12.91 13.02
N ASN A 405 -10.90 -14.00 13.06
CA ASN A 405 -10.38 -15.31 12.69
C ASN A 405 -11.25 -16.08 11.70
N ASN A 406 -10.61 -16.91 10.89
CA ASN A 406 -11.27 -17.84 9.97
C ASN A 406 -12.21 -17.12 8.97
N VAL A 407 -11.65 -16.19 8.19
CA VAL A 407 -12.40 -15.46 7.15
C VAL A 407 -11.88 -15.82 5.76
N LEU A 408 -12.79 -16.09 4.84
CA LEU A 408 -12.51 -16.32 3.41
C LEU A 408 -13.13 -15.20 2.57
N ILE A 409 -12.32 -14.58 1.70
CA ILE A 409 -12.76 -13.62 0.69
C ILE A 409 -12.42 -14.19 -0.69
N LYS A 410 -13.44 -14.46 -1.50
CA LYS A 410 -13.29 -15.22 -2.75
C LYS A 410 -14.07 -14.65 -3.94
N GLY A 411 -13.47 -14.68 -5.13
CA GLY A 411 -14.19 -14.50 -6.39
C GLY A 411 -14.67 -13.07 -6.67
N LEU A 412 -14.03 -12.07 -6.06
CA LEU A 412 -14.44 -10.67 -6.14
C LEU A 412 -13.48 -9.85 -7.02
N ILE A 413 -14.00 -8.77 -7.62
CA ILE A 413 -13.22 -7.76 -8.33
C ILE A 413 -13.17 -6.50 -7.46
N PHE A 414 -11.98 -6.03 -7.09
CA PHE A 414 -11.75 -4.80 -6.35
C PHE A 414 -11.19 -3.73 -7.27
N THR A 415 -11.84 -2.56 -7.34
CA THR A 415 -11.44 -1.54 -8.31
C THR A 415 -11.79 -0.10 -7.92
N GLN A 416 -11.27 0.85 -8.70
CA GLN A 416 -11.66 2.26 -8.70
C GLN A 416 -11.49 2.96 -7.34
N THR A 417 -10.39 2.68 -6.64
CA THR A 417 -10.10 3.22 -5.31
C THR A 417 -9.26 4.51 -5.37
N SER A 418 -9.46 5.41 -4.41
CA SER A 418 -8.70 6.67 -4.34
C SER A 418 -7.21 6.44 -4.12
N HIS A 419 -6.37 7.33 -4.65
CA HIS A 419 -4.92 7.21 -4.53
C HIS A 419 -4.40 7.54 -3.13
N THR A 420 -3.32 6.89 -2.69
CA THR A 420 -2.75 7.07 -1.33
C THR A 420 -1.35 7.67 -1.29
N TYR A 421 -0.77 8.10 -2.42
CA TYR A 421 0.62 8.55 -2.47
C TYR A 421 0.89 9.82 -1.64
N LEU A 422 -0.14 10.61 -1.29
CA LEU A 422 -0.05 11.72 -0.34
C LEU A 422 -0.67 11.38 1.03
N HIS A 423 -0.99 10.12 1.34
CA HIS A 423 -1.37 9.72 2.69
C HIS A 423 -0.13 9.56 3.57
N ASP A 424 -0.32 9.18 4.83
CA ASP A 424 0.78 8.94 5.75
C ASP A 424 1.63 7.73 5.31
N TYR A 425 2.95 7.93 5.32
CA TYR A 425 3.98 6.90 5.11
C TYR A 425 4.80 6.72 6.37
N MET A 426 5.29 5.50 6.59
CA MET A 426 6.25 5.20 7.65
C MET A 426 7.54 4.64 7.07
N VAL A 427 8.64 4.73 7.82
CA VAL A 427 9.84 3.91 7.57
C VAL A 427 9.78 2.70 8.50
N PRO A 428 9.51 1.48 8.01
CA PRO A 428 9.25 0.32 8.86
C PRO A 428 10.51 -0.25 9.51
N SER A 429 11.69 -0.05 8.91
CA SER A 429 12.95 -0.66 9.35
C SER A 429 14.16 0.00 8.67
N GLY A 430 15.36 -0.58 8.79
CA GLY A 430 16.62 -0.04 8.26
C GLY A 430 16.81 -0.11 6.74
N GLY A 431 15.80 -0.54 5.99
CA GLY A 431 15.80 -0.53 4.53
C GLY A 431 15.62 0.87 3.93
N ASP A 432 15.70 0.96 2.60
CA ASP A 432 15.55 2.23 1.88
C ASP A 432 14.07 2.60 1.65
N TRP A 433 13.13 1.78 2.12
CA TRP A 433 11.71 1.92 1.80
C TRP A 433 10.93 2.58 2.91
N SER A 434 10.03 3.45 2.49
CA SER A 434 8.90 3.90 3.29
C SER A 434 7.61 3.39 2.68
N VAL A 435 6.58 3.17 3.48
CA VAL A 435 5.35 2.52 3.02
C VAL A 435 4.10 3.18 3.59
N HIS A 436 3.09 3.33 2.77
CA HIS A 436 1.72 3.57 3.24
C HIS A 436 1.17 2.26 3.83
N ARG A 437 0.86 2.23 5.13
CA ARG A 437 0.36 1.02 5.81
C ARG A 437 -1.10 0.65 5.43
N GLY A 438 -1.77 1.39 4.56
CA GLY A 438 -3.12 1.06 4.09
C GLY A 438 -3.12 0.24 2.81
N GLY A 439 -4.27 -0.34 2.50
CA GLY A 439 -4.51 -1.09 1.27
C GLY A 439 -6.00 -1.22 0.96
N THR A 440 -6.32 -1.72 -0.23
CA THR A 440 -7.70 -1.97 -0.66
C THR A 440 -8.38 -3.03 0.22
N ILE A 441 -7.61 -4.05 0.65
CA ILE A 441 -7.93 -4.88 1.81
C ILE A 441 -6.89 -4.61 2.91
N PHE A 442 -7.36 -4.33 4.13
CA PHE A 442 -6.50 -4.07 5.28
C PHE A 442 -6.73 -5.13 6.36
N LEU A 443 -5.65 -5.80 6.81
CA LEU A 443 -5.68 -6.82 7.84
C LEU A 443 -4.83 -6.37 9.04
N THR A 444 -5.43 -6.37 10.22
CA THR A 444 -4.69 -6.24 11.47
C THR A 444 -5.36 -7.02 12.58
N ASN A 445 -4.56 -7.62 13.47
CA ASN A 445 -5.03 -8.49 14.53
C ASN A 445 -5.91 -9.63 13.98
N THR A 446 -5.39 -10.40 13.03
CA THR A 446 -6.15 -11.47 12.36
C THR A 446 -5.46 -12.84 12.47
N THR A 447 -6.25 -13.91 12.38
CA THR A 447 -5.73 -15.28 12.31
C THR A 447 -6.50 -16.12 11.28
N ASN A 448 -5.79 -16.92 10.49
CA ASN A 448 -6.40 -17.84 9.52
C ASN A 448 -7.32 -17.10 8.52
N ILE A 449 -6.75 -16.16 7.77
CA ILE A 449 -7.45 -15.40 6.73
C ILE A 449 -7.06 -15.94 5.37
N THR A 450 -8.04 -16.17 4.50
CA THR A 450 -7.80 -16.59 3.11
C THR A 450 -8.39 -15.57 2.14
N ILE A 451 -7.58 -15.07 1.23
CA ILE A 451 -7.99 -14.17 0.14
C ILE A 451 -7.61 -14.86 -1.16
N THR A 452 -8.60 -15.31 -1.94
CA THR A 452 -8.32 -16.15 -3.11
C THR A 452 -9.24 -15.94 -4.30
N GLU A 453 -8.74 -16.19 -5.51
CA GLU A 453 -9.53 -16.10 -6.75
C GLU A 453 -10.14 -14.70 -6.98
N ASN A 454 -9.46 -13.64 -6.52
CA ASN A 454 -9.89 -12.26 -6.70
C ASN A 454 -9.08 -11.54 -7.78
N LEU A 455 -9.66 -10.47 -8.33
CA LEU A 455 -8.97 -9.52 -9.20
C LEU A 455 -8.88 -8.16 -8.50
N PHE A 456 -7.66 -7.66 -8.31
CA PHE A 456 -7.39 -6.29 -7.86
C PHE A 456 -6.95 -5.48 -9.07
N THR A 457 -7.77 -4.51 -9.48
CA THR A 457 -7.44 -3.72 -10.67
C THR A 457 -7.83 -2.26 -10.60
N GLU A 458 -7.01 -1.39 -11.19
CA GLU A 458 -7.27 0.06 -11.25
C GLU A 458 -7.43 0.69 -9.87
N ILE A 459 -6.59 0.27 -8.92
CA ILE A 459 -6.62 0.74 -7.53
C ILE A 459 -5.56 1.80 -7.26
N GLY A 460 -5.90 2.79 -6.43
CA GLY A 460 -5.06 3.91 -6.07
C GLY A 460 -4.10 3.65 -4.88
N SER A 461 -4.15 2.47 -4.27
CA SER A 461 -3.38 2.12 -3.08
C SER A 461 -2.57 0.83 -3.26
N ASN A 462 -2.03 0.30 -2.16
CA ASN A 462 -1.64 -1.11 -2.10
C ASN A 462 -2.86 -2.03 -2.28
N GLY A 463 -2.66 -3.24 -2.80
CA GLY A 463 -3.71 -4.26 -2.91
C GLY A 463 -4.15 -4.78 -1.55
N ILE A 464 -3.29 -5.56 -0.90
CA ILE A 464 -3.53 -6.14 0.43
C ILE A 464 -2.45 -5.66 1.41
N ALA A 465 -2.87 -5.05 2.51
CA ALA A 465 -1.99 -4.62 3.59
C ALA A 465 -2.15 -5.56 4.80
N VAL A 466 -1.13 -6.37 5.07
CA VAL A 466 -1.03 -7.26 6.23
C VAL A 466 -0.20 -6.57 7.31
N ILE A 467 -0.87 -5.97 8.29
CA ILE A 467 -0.29 -4.96 9.17
C ILE A 467 -0.36 -5.41 10.63
N ASP A 468 0.75 -5.26 11.34
CA ASP A 468 0.87 -5.67 12.75
C ASP A 468 0.59 -7.17 12.92
N TYR A 469 0.03 -7.61 14.05
CA TYR A 469 -0.22 -9.01 14.32
C TYR A 469 -1.17 -9.62 13.28
N ASN A 470 -0.68 -10.58 12.50
CA ASN A 470 -1.49 -11.44 11.64
C ASN A 470 -0.87 -12.83 11.66
N GLN A 471 -1.67 -13.87 11.86
CA GLN A 471 -1.17 -15.24 11.90
C GLN A 471 -1.83 -16.11 10.84
N ALA A 472 -1.04 -16.84 10.04
CA ALA A 472 -1.54 -17.78 9.03
C ALA A 472 -2.48 -17.13 8.01
N THR A 473 -2.04 -16.04 7.38
CA THR A 473 -2.77 -15.42 6.25
C THR A 473 -2.35 -16.08 4.94
N SER A 474 -3.31 -16.47 4.11
CA SER A 474 -3.11 -17.07 2.79
C SER A 474 -3.67 -16.17 1.70
N ILE A 475 -2.81 -15.77 0.75
CA ILE A 475 -3.15 -14.92 -0.40
C ILE A 475 -2.82 -15.73 -1.66
N THR A 476 -3.84 -16.31 -2.28
CA THR A 476 -3.65 -17.35 -3.31
C THR A 476 -4.49 -17.15 -4.55
N LEU A 477 -3.97 -17.46 -5.74
CA LEU A 477 -4.77 -17.47 -6.98
C LEU A 477 -5.45 -16.12 -7.30
N ASN A 478 -4.86 -14.99 -6.87
CA ASN A 478 -5.37 -13.67 -7.20
C ASN A 478 -4.58 -13.06 -8.37
N GLU A 479 -5.19 -12.08 -9.04
CA GLU A 479 -4.52 -11.21 -10.00
C GLU A 479 -4.46 -9.78 -9.44
N PHE A 480 -3.30 -9.15 -9.56
CA PHE A 480 -3.07 -7.75 -9.21
C PHE A 480 -2.54 -7.02 -10.44
N VAL A 481 -3.30 -6.07 -10.96
CA VAL A 481 -2.95 -5.34 -12.19
C VAL A 481 -3.39 -3.88 -12.18
N TRP A 482 -2.52 -2.95 -12.57
CA TRP A 482 -2.78 -1.50 -12.58
C TRP A 482 -2.90 -0.87 -11.18
N LEU A 483 -1.90 -1.14 -10.34
CA LEU A 483 -1.83 -0.67 -8.96
C LEU A 483 -0.97 0.59 -8.85
N ALA A 484 -1.40 1.56 -8.04
CA ALA A 484 -0.61 2.76 -7.74
C ALA A 484 0.71 2.47 -7.01
N ASP A 485 0.72 1.45 -6.14
CA ASP A 485 1.84 1.07 -5.28
C ASP A 485 2.04 -0.46 -5.29
N SER A 486 2.05 -1.14 -4.14
CA SER A 486 2.47 -2.54 -3.98
C SER A 486 1.28 -3.52 -3.99
N ALA A 487 1.45 -4.74 -4.48
CA ALA A 487 0.34 -5.71 -4.50
C ALA A 487 0.04 -6.25 -3.09
N VAL A 488 1.06 -6.73 -2.38
CA VAL A 488 0.96 -7.18 -1.00
C VAL A 488 2.07 -6.58 -0.17
N ILE A 489 1.72 -5.97 0.96
CA ILE A 489 2.68 -5.53 1.98
C ILE A 489 2.46 -6.32 3.27
N ALA A 490 3.54 -6.80 3.88
CA ALA A 490 3.55 -7.40 5.22
C ALA A 490 4.44 -6.53 6.09
N VAL A 491 3.86 -5.78 7.03
CA VAL A 491 4.56 -4.75 7.80
C VAL A 491 4.20 -4.86 9.28
N GLY A 492 5.16 -5.27 10.10
CA GLY A 492 5.05 -5.27 11.56
C GLY A 492 5.59 -4.00 12.21
N ILE A 493 5.70 -4.05 13.53
CA ILE A 493 6.40 -3.04 14.34
C ILE A 493 7.25 -3.70 15.42
N THR A 494 8.25 -2.97 15.89
CA THR A 494 9.05 -3.27 17.09
C THR A 494 8.96 -2.11 18.07
N ASN A 495 9.42 -2.32 19.31
CA ASN A 495 9.68 -1.24 20.26
C ASN A 495 11.19 -1.00 20.35
N GLY A 496 11.70 -0.10 19.51
CA GLY A 496 13.14 0.03 19.32
C GLY A 496 13.72 -1.26 18.75
N ILE A 497 14.80 -1.77 19.37
CA ILE A 497 15.42 -3.05 19.01
C ILE A 497 14.54 -4.25 19.37
N ASP A 498 13.62 -4.12 20.33
CA ASP A 498 12.85 -5.25 20.85
C ASP A 498 11.70 -5.61 19.91
N GLY A 499 11.87 -6.71 19.19
CA GLY A 499 10.80 -7.43 18.53
C GLY A 499 10.61 -8.86 19.03
N PHE A 500 11.18 -9.19 20.19
CA PHE A 500 11.00 -10.48 20.85
C PHE A 500 9.76 -10.45 21.73
N THR A 501 9.62 -9.42 22.57
CA THR A 501 8.46 -9.28 23.47
C THR A 501 7.24 -8.69 22.77
N VAL A 502 7.46 -7.96 21.66
CA VAL A 502 6.40 -7.34 20.86
C VAL A 502 5.74 -8.40 19.97
N THR A 503 4.43 -8.57 20.08
CA THR A 503 3.64 -9.53 19.29
C THR A 503 3.02 -8.93 18.03
N SER A 504 3.41 -7.72 17.64
CA SER A 504 2.76 -6.94 16.57
C SER A 504 3.44 -7.11 15.21
N GLN A 505 3.58 -8.35 14.74
CA GLN A 505 4.16 -8.66 13.43
C GLN A 505 3.31 -9.66 12.64
N PRO A 506 3.33 -9.59 11.30
CA PRO A 506 2.81 -10.67 10.46
C PRO A 506 3.64 -11.94 10.61
N ILE A 507 2.97 -13.09 10.74
CA ILE A 507 3.57 -14.40 11.02
C ILE A 507 2.92 -15.45 10.11
N ASN A 508 3.75 -16.29 9.48
CA ASN A 508 3.32 -17.42 8.65
C ASN A 508 2.37 -16.99 7.51
N THR A 509 2.69 -15.89 6.83
CA THR A 509 1.95 -15.43 5.65
C THR A 509 2.36 -16.24 4.41
N LEU A 510 1.40 -16.78 3.68
CA LEU A 510 1.57 -17.49 2.41
C LEU A 510 1.06 -16.63 1.26
N ILE A 511 1.91 -16.32 0.29
CA ILE A 511 1.60 -15.60 -0.95
C ILE A 511 1.94 -16.54 -2.09
N GLN A 512 0.93 -17.22 -2.66
CA GLN A 512 1.16 -18.31 -3.59
C GLN A 512 0.30 -18.28 -4.85
N SER A 513 0.90 -18.59 -6.00
CA SER A 513 0.18 -18.78 -7.27
C SER A 513 -0.66 -17.57 -7.68
N ASN A 514 -0.20 -16.36 -7.37
CA ASN A 514 -0.80 -15.12 -7.85
C ASN A 514 -0.12 -14.63 -9.13
N ILE A 515 -0.82 -13.80 -9.89
CA ILE A 515 -0.26 -13.01 -10.99
C ILE A 515 -0.21 -11.55 -10.53
N MET A 516 0.97 -10.91 -10.60
CA MET A 516 1.18 -9.55 -10.11
C MET A 516 1.94 -8.74 -11.15
N HIS A 517 1.28 -7.76 -11.75
CA HIS A 517 1.86 -7.00 -12.87
C HIS A 517 1.33 -5.57 -12.96
N GLU A 518 2.07 -4.69 -13.65
CA GLU A 518 1.76 -3.26 -13.76
C GLU A 518 1.41 -2.60 -12.41
N THR A 519 2.33 -2.74 -11.45
CA THR A 519 2.24 -2.10 -10.13
C THR A 519 3.14 -0.85 -10.07
N GLY A 520 2.99 -0.02 -9.05
CA GLY A 520 3.81 1.17 -8.87
C GLY A 520 3.60 2.26 -9.93
N ILE A 521 2.35 2.51 -10.34
CA ILE A 521 2.02 3.54 -11.32
C ILE A 521 2.50 4.93 -10.86
N TYR A 522 2.31 5.27 -9.59
CA TYR A 522 2.71 6.57 -9.03
C TYR A 522 3.95 6.48 -8.14
N VAL A 523 3.98 5.49 -7.24
CA VAL A 523 5.08 5.28 -6.30
C VAL A 523 6.02 4.26 -6.91
N LYS A 524 7.20 4.71 -7.32
CA LYS A 524 8.16 3.87 -8.04
C LYS A 524 9.02 3.03 -7.11
N GLN A 525 9.02 3.32 -5.81
CA GLN A 525 9.61 2.47 -4.77
C GLN A 525 8.56 1.50 -4.21
N SER A 526 8.03 0.64 -5.09
CA SER A 526 6.96 -0.32 -4.81
C SER A 526 7.37 -1.73 -5.27
N ALA A 527 6.73 -2.77 -4.74
CA ALA A 527 6.91 -4.16 -5.19
C ALA A 527 5.59 -4.93 -5.21
N PRO A 528 5.44 -5.95 -6.07
CA PRO A 528 4.46 -7.00 -5.88
C PRO A 528 4.41 -7.52 -4.44
N VAL A 529 5.57 -7.81 -3.82
CA VAL A 529 5.62 -8.21 -2.41
C VAL A 529 6.66 -7.42 -1.64
N LEU A 530 6.22 -6.70 -0.61
CA LEU A 530 7.06 -6.06 0.40
C LEU A 530 6.94 -6.79 1.74
N ILE A 531 8.08 -7.11 2.36
CA ILE A 531 8.19 -7.77 3.66
C ILE A 531 9.02 -6.86 4.56
N ALA A 532 8.46 -6.38 5.66
CA ALA A 532 9.18 -5.61 6.68
C ALA A 532 8.74 -6.05 8.07
N VAL A 533 9.68 -6.25 8.99
CA VAL A 533 9.40 -6.61 10.40
C VAL A 533 8.37 -7.74 10.50
N SER A 534 8.62 -8.82 9.75
CA SER A 534 7.68 -9.94 9.59
C SER A 534 8.39 -11.28 9.82
N ARG A 535 7.62 -12.31 10.17
CA ARG A 535 8.14 -13.65 10.51
C ARG A 535 7.64 -14.70 9.51
N SER A 536 8.57 -15.46 8.92
CA SER A 536 8.24 -16.68 8.16
C SER A 536 7.27 -16.47 6.97
N VAL A 537 7.48 -15.41 6.19
CA VAL A 537 6.69 -15.15 4.96
C VAL A 537 7.13 -16.08 3.81
N SER A 538 6.18 -16.75 3.16
CA SER A 538 6.40 -17.65 2.03
C SER A 538 5.82 -17.05 0.74
N VAL A 539 6.68 -16.76 -0.23
CA VAL A 539 6.33 -16.25 -1.57
C VAL A 539 6.63 -17.36 -2.58
N ILE A 540 5.61 -18.08 -3.03
CA ILE A 540 5.78 -19.35 -3.75
C ILE A 540 5.00 -19.39 -5.07
N GLY A 541 5.65 -19.73 -6.19
CA GLY A 541 4.89 -20.07 -7.41
C GLY A 541 4.14 -18.89 -8.05
N ASN A 542 4.52 -17.65 -7.79
CA ASN A 542 3.86 -16.47 -8.35
C ASN A 542 4.49 -16.06 -9.68
N LEU A 543 3.71 -15.37 -10.52
CA LEU A 543 4.15 -14.73 -11.75
C LEU A 543 4.18 -13.21 -11.54
N MET A 544 5.37 -12.59 -11.62
CA MET A 544 5.56 -11.16 -11.33
C MET A 544 6.29 -10.46 -12.48
N PHE A 545 5.67 -9.44 -13.09
CA PHE A 545 6.30 -8.75 -14.22
C PHE A 545 5.82 -7.33 -14.43
N ASN A 546 6.54 -6.57 -15.26
CA ASN A 546 6.21 -5.18 -15.57
C ASN A 546 6.26 -4.24 -14.35
N ILE A 547 7.34 -4.35 -13.57
CA ILE A 547 7.48 -3.69 -12.26
C ILE A 547 8.53 -2.55 -12.30
N PRO A 548 8.26 -1.37 -11.70
CA PRO A 548 9.20 -0.25 -11.73
C PRO A 548 10.50 -0.52 -10.95
N ARG A 549 10.41 -1.31 -9.87
CA ARG A 549 11.52 -1.68 -8.96
C ARG A 549 11.59 -3.20 -8.74
N ALA A 550 11.59 -3.67 -7.50
CA ALA A 550 11.71 -5.09 -7.16
C ALA A 550 10.41 -5.85 -7.42
N ALA A 551 10.51 -7.13 -7.76
CA ALA A 551 9.38 -8.06 -7.62
C ALA A 551 9.14 -8.42 -6.14
N VAL A 552 10.21 -8.74 -5.40
CA VAL A 552 10.14 -9.03 -3.96
C VAL A 552 11.16 -8.20 -3.21
N ASN A 553 10.70 -7.52 -2.17
CA ASN A 553 11.53 -6.74 -1.27
C ASN A 553 11.43 -7.27 0.17
N ILE A 554 12.57 -7.60 0.77
CA ILE A 554 12.72 -7.86 2.20
C ILE A 554 13.43 -6.65 2.80
N ASN A 555 12.71 -5.84 3.58
CA ASN A 555 13.16 -4.52 3.94
C ASN A 555 14.16 -4.51 5.11
N ASP A 556 14.39 -5.67 5.74
CA ASP A 556 15.21 -5.82 6.95
C ASP A 556 15.63 -7.26 7.24
N GLY A 557 16.57 -7.41 8.19
CA GLY A 557 17.00 -8.68 8.75
C GLY A 557 16.34 -9.00 10.08
N PHE A 558 15.02 -8.79 10.20
CA PHE A 558 14.28 -8.91 11.45
C PHE A 558 14.25 -10.34 12.03
N TYR A 559 13.47 -11.23 11.42
CA TYR A 559 13.24 -12.60 11.91
C TYR A 559 13.75 -13.66 10.94
N GLY A 560 13.62 -13.40 9.64
CA GLY A 560 13.96 -14.34 8.58
C GLY A 560 12.97 -15.49 8.46
N ASN A 561 13.49 -16.69 8.17
CA ASN A 561 12.69 -17.88 7.80
C ASN A 561 11.76 -17.62 6.61
N HIS A 562 12.07 -16.62 5.79
CA HIS A 562 11.31 -16.35 4.58
C HIS A 562 11.63 -17.42 3.53
N THR A 563 10.63 -17.82 2.74
CA THR A 563 10.86 -18.73 1.61
C THR A 563 10.38 -18.05 0.33
N ILE A 564 11.31 -17.78 -0.59
CA ILE A 564 11.02 -17.24 -1.91
C ILE A 564 11.41 -18.30 -2.93
N SER A 565 10.43 -19.01 -3.47
CA SER A 565 10.72 -20.14 -4.36
C SER A 565 9.71 -20.36 -5.47
N TRP A 566 10.17 -20.94 -6.59
CA TRP A 566 9.31 -21.31 -7.71
C TRP A 566 8.57 -20.13 -8.37
N ASN A 567 8.98 -18.89 -8.09
CA ASN A 567 8.40 -17.72 -8.73
C ASN A 567 9.05 -17.47 -10.09
N VAL A 568 8.29 -16.86 -11.00
CA VAL A 568 8.77 -16.36 -12.29
C VAL A 568 8.74 -14.84 -12.25
N MET A 569 9.90 -14.21 -12.41
CA MET A 569 10.03 -12.75 -12.35
C MET A 569 10.78 -12.22 -13.57
N PHE A 570 10.18 -11.28 -14.29
CA PHE A 570 10.81 -10.65 -15.45
C PHE A 570 10.31 -9.24 -15.67
N ASN A 571 11.03 -8.46 -16.46
CA ASN A 571 10.69 -7.06 -16.69
C ASN A 571 10.52 -6.29 -15.36
N THR A 572 11.45 -6.50 -14.43
CA THR A 572 11.55 -5.75 -13.18
C THR A 572 12.63 -4.67 -13.29
N VAL A 573 12.64 -3.72 -12.35
CA VAL A 573 13.59 -2.60 -12.28
C VAL A 573 13.55 -1.78 -13.57
N ARG A 574 12.34 -1.63 -14.12
CA ARG A 574 12.09 -0.97 -15.40
C ARG A 574 12.36 0.51 -15.35
N GLU A 575 11.93 1.16 -14.27
CA GLU A 575 11.91 2.62 -14.16
C GLU A 575 12.88 3.13 -13.09
N THR A 576 13.27 2.26 -12.16
CA THR A 576 14.26 2.57 -11.13
C THR A 576 15.60 1.91 -11.46
N SER A 577 16.59 2.10 -10.59
CA SER A 577 17.88 1.43 -10.66
C SER A 577 18.36 1.05 -9.26
N ASP A 578 19.55 0.45 -9.17
CA ASP A 578 20.21 0.11 -7.91
C ASP A 578 19.38 -0.87 -7.08
N HIS A 579 18.88 -1.91 -7.76
CA HIS A 579 18.00 -2.93 -7.19
C HIS A 579 18.06 -4.25 -7.99
N GLY A 580 17.74 -5.39 -7.37
CA GLY A 580 17.46 -6.66 -8.05
C GLY A 580 15.96 -6.98 -8.17
N PRO A 581 15.56 -7.98 -8.98
CA PRO A 581 14.21 -8.55 -8.93
C PRO A 581 13.82 -9.00 -7.52
N ILE A 582 14.79 -9.57 -6.78
CA ILE A 582 14.67 -9.85 -5.35
C ILE A 582 15.76 -9.06 -4.63
N ASN A 583 15.38 -8.37 -3.55
CA ASN A 583 16.30 -7.61 -2.71
C ASN A 583 16.05 -7.89 -1.24
N THR A 584 17.12 -7.85 -0.46
CA THR A 584 17.07 -7.95 1.00
C THR A 584 18.00 -6.93 1.64
N TRP A 585 17.58 -6.33 2.75
CA TRP A 585 18.42 -5.48 3.61
C TRP A 585 18.68 -6.14 4.96
N ASP A 586 19.83 -5.90 5.56
CA ASP A 586 20.12 -6.26 6.96
C ASP A 586 20.96 -5.16 7.63
N ARG A 587 20.37 -3.96 7.70
CA ARG A 587 21.08 -2.72 8.09
C ARG A 587 20.92 -2.30 9.55
N GLN A 588 20.27 -3.11 10.38
CA GLN A 588 20.24 -2.91 11.82
C GLN A 588 19.83 -4.22 12.52
N PRO A 589 20.34 -4.48 13.73
CA PRO A 589 19.94 -5.66 14.50
C PRO A 589 18.55 -5.48 15.10
N PHE A 590 17.85 -6.59 15.29
CA PHE A 590 16.63 -6.67 16.08
C PHE A 590 16.75 -7.83 17.05
N LEU A 591 16.23 -7.66 18.27
CA LEU A 591 16.11 -8.74 19.22
C LEU A 591 14.84 -9.53 18.88
N THR A 592 15.02 -10.80 18.52
CA THR A 592 13.93 -11.74 18.21
C THR A 592 14.26 -13.11 18.81
N ASP A 593 13.48 -14.14 18.52
CA ASP A 593 13.81 -15.55 18.78
C ASP A 593 13.95 -16.37 17.48
N GLY A 594 14.31 -15.72 16.37
CA GLY A 594 14.42 -16.38 15.06
C GLY A 594 15.49 -17.48 15.02
N ARG A 595 16.61 -17.30 15.73
CA ARG A 595 17.68 -18.31 15.79
C ARG A 595 17.27 -19.57 16.56
N GLN A 596 16.54 -19.40 17.66
CA GLN A 596 16.02 -20.48 18.49
C GLN A 596 14.78 -19.98 19.22
N THR A 597 13.64 -20.64 18.98
CA THR A 597 12.35 -20.28 19.58
C THR A 597 12.45 -20.13 21.09
N GLY A 598 11.91 -19.02 21.62
CA GLY A 598 11.93 -18.70 23.04
C GLY A 598 13.27 -18.18 23.58
N VAL A 599 14.34 -18.11 22.77
CA VAL A 599 15.65 -17.60 23.19
C VAL A 599 15.96 -16.29 22.45
N PRO A 600 16.02 -15.15 23.17
CA PRO A 600 16.37 -13.86 22.56
C PRO A 600 17.71 -13.89 21.83
N SER A 601 17.73 -13.36 20.61
CA SER A 601 18.90 -13.32 19.74
C SER A 601 18.85 -12.11 18.81
N LEU A 602 20.03 -11.55 18.51
CA LEU A 602 20.19 -10.54 17.46
C LEU A 602 20.40 -11.14 16.07
N TRP A 603 20.39 -12.47 15.97
CA TRP A 603 20.56 -13.20 14.73
C TRP A 603 19.21 -13.78 14.29
N GLN A 604 18.85 -13.47 13.05
CA GLN A 604 17.65 -13.99 12.41
C GLN A 604 17.79 -15.47 12.02
N HIS A 605 16.65 -16.11 11.77
CA HIS A 605 16.60 -17.39 11.09
C HIS A 605 17.05 -17.23 9.62
N GLN A 606 17.68 -18.26 9.05
CA GLN A 606 18.02 -18.23 7.63
C GLN A 606 16.76 -18.15 6.75
N SER A 607 16.78 -17.27 5.75
CA SER A 607 15.77 -17.22 4.69
C SER A 607 16.26 -18.00 3.46
N TYR A 608 15.33 -18.62 2.74
CA TYR A 608 15.58 -19.52 1.64
C TYR A 608 15.09 -18.91 0.32
N ILE A 609 16.04 -18.61 -0.58
CA ILE A 609 15.74 -18.11 -1.92
C ILE A 609 16.28 -19.13 -2.91
N HIS A 610 15.39 -19.87 -3.57
CA HIS A 610 15.81 -20.96 -4.46
C HIS A 610 14.75 -21.29 -5.53
N HIS A 611 15.18 -21.88 -6.65
CA HIS A 611 14.28 -22.35 -7.71
C HIS A 611 13.38 -21.24 -8.31
N ASN A 612 13.80 -19.97 -8.28
CA ASN A 612 13.11 -18.88 -8.98
C ASN A 612 13.68 -18.74 -10.39
N LEU A 613 12.82 -18.43 -11.37
CA LEU A 613 13.22 -18.08 -12.73
C LEU A 613 13.23 -16.55 -12.88
N LEU A 614 14.41 -15.97 -13.09
CA LEU A 614 14.61 -14.53 -13.27
C LEU A 614 15.18 -14.25 -14.66
N PHE A 615 14.51 -13.44 -15.48
CA PHE A 615 15.01 -13.10 -16.82
C PHE A 615 14.55 -11.71 -17.30
N ASN A 616 15.21 -11.16 -18.32
CA ASN A 616 14.83 -9.91 -19.00
C ASN A 616 14.54 -8.73 -18.05
N ASN A 617 15.45 -8.52 -17.09
CA ASN A 617 15.40 -7.41 -16.13
C ASN A 617 16.29 -6.27 -16.60
N TYR A 618 15.93 -5.04 -16.23
CA TYR A 618 16.50 -3.84 -16.85
C TYR A 618 17.67 -3.30 -16.05
N ASN A 619 17.46 -2.23 -15.27
CA ASN A 619 18.54 -1.52 -14.60
C ASN A 619 18.93 -2.20 -13.27
N SER A 620 18.98 -3.53 -13.28
CA SER A 620 19.31 -4.32 -12.11
C SER A 620 20.81 -4.35 -11.88
N PHE A 621 21.23 -4.16 -10.62
CA PHE A 621 22.64 -4.32 -10.26
C PHE A 621 23.03 -5.80 -10.23
N GLN A 622 22.20 -6.63 -9.57
CA GLN A 622 22.34 -8.09 -9.50
C GLN A 622 20.95 -8.78 -9.50
N PRO A 623 20.84 -10.07 -9.91
CA PRO A 623 19.57 -10.81 -9.86
C PRO A 623 19.04 -11.03 -8.43
N LEU A 624 19.95 -11.17 -7.47
CA LEU A 624 19.70 -11.12 -6.04
C LEU A 624 20.57 -10.02 -5.49
N GLU A 625 19.98 -9.06 -4.78
CA GLU A 625 20.74 -7.96 -4.20
C GLU A 625 20.63 -7.99 -2.66
N PRO A 626 21.53 -8.71 -1.97
CA PRO A 626 21.67 -8.61 -0.53
C PRO A 626 22.48 -7.37 -0.16
N ARG A 627 21.95 -6.54 0.75
CA ARG A 627 22.56 -5.28 1.20
C ARG A 627 22.66 -5.14 2.71
#